data_AF-A0A318RNJ0-F1
#
_entry.id   AF-A0A318RNJ0-F1
#
_cell.length_a   1.000
_cell.length_b   1.000
_cell.length_c   1.000
_cell.angle_alpha   90.00
_cell.angle_beta   90.00
_cell.angle_gamma   90.00
#
_symmetry.space_group_name_H-M   'P 1'
#
loop_
_entity.id
_entity.type
_entity.pdbx_description
1 polymer ?
#
loop_
_entity_poly.entity_id
_entity_poly.type
_entity_poly.pdbx_seq_one_letter_code
_entity_poly.pdbx_strand_id
1 'polypeptide(L)'
;MDSEFLAGLGGDPVDGQAAYAHVDPGSAGEAYDNLWIVENDRIWDLGPADVDTDADGIADSLTRPGPDGLTVYTDSDRDGRVDLITEVRKDGGFTSQRLDPSSGEWIATDSGRLG
;
A
#
# COMPACT_ATOMS: atom_id res chain seq x y z
N MET A 1 -18.08 -41.55 2.20
CA MET A 1 -17.26 -41.22 1.02
C MET A 1 -17.56 -39.78 0.62
N ASP A 2 -17.35 -38.87 1.59
CA ASP A 2 -16.38 -37.77 1.60
C ASP A 2 -15.81 -37.28 0.26
N SER A 3 -15.82 -35.96 0.09
CA SER A 3 -15.11 -35.23 -0.98
C SER A 3 -14.54 -33.95 -0.38
N GLU A 4 -13.32 -34.06 0.13
CA GLU A 4 -12.41 -32.95 0.39
C GLU A 4 -11.10 -33.22 -0.38
N PHE A 5 -10.33 -32.14 -0.62
CA PHE A 5 -8.88 -32.08 -0.83
C PHE A 5 -8.33 -31.67 -2.22
N LEU A 6 -8.26 -30.34 -2.39
CA LEU A 6 -7.11 -29.50 -2.76
C LEU A 6 -6.20 -29.79 -4.00
N ALA A 7 -6.06 -28.70 -4.78
CA ALA A 7 -4.84 -28.01 -5.23
C ALA A 7 -3.93 -28.65 -6.30
N GLY A 8 -3.79 -27.92 -7.41
CA GLY A 8 -2.71 -28.04 -8.39
C GLY A 8 -2.41 -26.66 -9.01
N LEU A 9 -1.25 -26.13 -8.67
CA LEU A 9 -0.67 -24.85 -9.08
C LEU A 9 -0.25 -24.86 -10.56
N GLY A 10 -0.23 -23.70 -11.23
CA GLY A 10 0.71 -23.44 -12.32
C GLY A 10 0.19 -22.61 -13.49
N GLY A 11 0.73 -21.40 -13.64
CA GLY A 11 0.75 -20.65 -14.90
C GLY A 11 0.83 -19.14 -14.73
N ASP A 12 2.05 -18.60 -14.60
CA ASP A 12 2.35 -17.17 -14.71
C ASP A 12 1.81 -16.55 -16.01
N PRO A 13 1.55 -15.25 -16.01
CA PRO A 13 2.40 -14.41 -16.86
C PRO A 13 2.95 -13.20 -16.11
N VAL A 14 4.29 -13.09 -16.10
CA VAL A 14 4.99 -11.83 -15.94
C VAL A 14 4.87 -11.03 -17.23
N ASP A 15 4.20 -9.87 -17.19
CA ASP A 15 4.62 -8.67 -17.92
C ASP A 15 3.69 -7.48 -17.59
N GLY A 16 4.21 -6.56 -16.77
CA GLY A 16 4.21 -5.15 -17.15
C GLY A 16 2.94 -4.30 -17.05
N GLN A 17 1.94 -4.65 -16.24
CA GLN A 17 0.79 -3.75 -16.04
C GLN A 17 0.43 -3.65 -14.57
N ALA A 18 0.59 -2.45 -13.99
CA ALA A 18 -0.02 -2.05 -12.74
C ALA A 18 -1.55 -2.15 -12.90
N ALA A 19 -2.06 -3.37 -12.76
CA ALA A 19 -3.47 -3.66 -12.82
C ALA A 19 -4.00 -3.48 -11.40
N TYR A 20 -4.54 -2.29 -11.14
CA TYR A 20 -5.36 -2.06 -9.96
C TYR A 20 -6.47 -3.12 -9.94
N ALA A 21 -6.33 -4.11 -9.06
CA ALA A 21 -7.32 -5.17 -8.93
C ALA A 21 -8.58 -4.58 -8.32
N HIS A 22 -9.74 -4.91 -8.92
CA HIS A 22 -11.02 -4.71 -8.26
C HIS A 22 -11.12 -5.77 -7.14
N VAL A 23 -10.91 -5.35 -5.90
CA VAL A 23 -11.07 -6.24 -4.74
C VAL A 23 -12.56 -6.45 -4.48
N ASP A 24 -13.00 -7.71 -4.51
CA ASP A 24 -14.33 -8.12 -4.06
C ASP A 24 -14.32 -8.16 -2.51
N PRO A 25 -15.29 -7.52 -1.82
CA PRO A 25 -15.29 -7.40 -0.35
C PRO A 25 -15.43 -8.73 0.42
N GLY A 26 -15.55 -9.87 -0.28
CA GLY A 26 -15.65 -11.21 0.30
C GLY A 26 -14.32 -11.97 0.52
N SER A 27 -13.19 -11.50 -0.01
CA SER A 27 -11.89 -12.19 0.06
C SER A 27 -11.01 -11.70 1.21
N ALA A 28 -11.59 -11.57 2.39
CA ALA A 28 -10.91 -11.13 3.61
C ALA A 28 -9.82 -12.09 4.13
N GLY A 29 -9.38 -13.09 3.37
CA GLY A 29 -8.26 -13.96 3.77
C GLY A 29 -6.89 -13.47 3.29
N GLU A 30 -6.86 -12.73 2.17
CA GLU A 30 -5.62 -12.22 1.53
C GLU A 30 -5.60 -10.68 1.49
N ALA A 31 -6.73 -10.02 1.77
CA ALA A 31 -6.87 -8.57 1.77
C ALA A 31 -6.42 -7.88 3.07
N TYR A 32 -6.09 -8.64 4.13
CA TYR A 32 -5.57 -8.05 5.39
C TYR A 32 -4.07 -7.74 5.34
N ASP A 33 -3.36 -8.20 4.31
CA ASP A 33 -1.93 -7.92 4.14
C ASP A 33 -1.68 -6.78 3.13
N ASN A 34 -2.69 -6.44 2.32
CA ASN A 34 -2.57 -5.42 1.28
C ASN A 34 -2.89 -4.04 1.82
N LEU A 35 -2.05 -3.08 1.44
CA LEU A 35 -2.29 -1.67 1.68
C LEU A 35 -3.28 -1.12 0.66
N TRP A 36 -4.17 -0.24 1.11
CA TRP A 36 -5.15 0.42 0.26
C TRP A 36 -5.31 1.91 0.60
N ILE A 37 -5.73 2.69 -0.41
CA ILE A 37 -6.10 4.11 -0.25
C ILE A 37 -7.49 4.35 -0.81
N VAL A 38 -8.14 5.40 -0.30
CA VAL A 38 -9.38 5.93 -0.87
C VAL A 38 -9.05 7.24 -1.57
N GLU A 39 -9.36 7.30 -2.85
CA GLU A 39 -9.21 8.51 -3.67
C GLU A 39 -10.45 8.68 -4.55
N ASN A 40 -11.07 9.86 -4.54
CA ASN A 40 -12.27 10.15 -5.35
C ASN A 40 -13.39 9.11 -5.17
N ASP A 41 -13.70 8.74 -3.92
CA ASP A 41 -14.67 7.70 -3.56
C ASP A 41 -14.36 6.29 -4.12
N ARG A 42 -13.14 6.08 -4.60
CA ARG A 42 -12.66 4.78 -5.10
C ARG A 42 -11.58 4.23 -4.18
N ILE A 43 -11.69 2.93 -3.90
CA ILE A 43 -10.64 2.17 -3.21
C ILE A 43 -9.62 1.71 -4.25
N TRP A 44 -8.35 1.99 -3.97
CA TRP A 44 -7.21 1.49 -4.73
C TRP A 44 -6.43 0.52 -3.86
N ASP A 45 -6.33 -0.72 -4.32
CA ASP A 45 -5.42 -1.71 -3.77
C ASP A 45 -4.00 -1.41 -4.27
N LEU A 46 -3.08 -1.25 -3.34
CA LEU A 46 -1.67 -1.00 -3.61
C LEU A 46 -0.85 -2.30 -3.58
N GLY A 47 -1.39 -3.40 -3.08
CA GLY A 47 -0.71 -4.66 -2.85
C GLY A 47 -0.08 -4.79 -1.45
N PRO A 48 0.65 -5.88 -1.20
CA PRO A 48 1.14 -6.21 0.15
C PRO A 48 2.22 -5.25 0.63
N ALA A 49 2.25 -5.01 1.95
CA ALA A 49 3.38 -4.35 2.59
C ALA A 49 4.64 -5.23 2.52
N ASP A 50 5.81 -4.62 2.34
CA ASP A 50 7.11 -5.30 2.21
C ASP A 50 8.20 -4.74 3.13
N VAL A 51 7.94 -3.59 3.75
CA VAL A 51 8.87 -2.89 4.64
C VAL A 51 8.26 -2.76 6.03
N ASP A 52 9.04 -3.16 7.05
CA ASP A 52 8.77 -2.94 8.47
C ASP A 52 9.52 -1.66 8.90
N THR A 53 8.79 -0.56 9.03
CA THR A 53 9.36 0.77 9.30
C THR A 53 9.52 1.03 10.80
N ASP A 54 8.71 0.39 11.64
CA ASP A 54 8.76 0.54 13.09
C ASP A 54 9.55 -0.58 13.82
N ALA A 55 9.99 -1.59 13.07
CA ALA A 55 10.83 -2.70 13.48
C ALA A 55 10.18 -3.63 14.51
N ASP A 56 8.87 -3.82 14.46
CA ASP A 56 8.17 -4.72 15.38
C ASP A 56 7.99 -6.16 14.85
N GLY A 57 8.44 -6.42 13.62
CA GLY A 57 8.44 -7.73 12.96
C GLY A 57 7.31 -7.94 11.95
N ILE A 58 6.43 -6.96 11.73
CA ILE A 58 5.37 -7.00 10.71
C ILE A 58 5.57 -5.86 9.72
N ALA A 59 5.55 -6.17 8.42
CA ALA A 59 5.63 -5.14 7.39
C ALA A 59 4.39 -4.24 7.42
N ASP A 60 4.62 -2.93 7.42
CA ASP A 60 3.60 -1.88 7.53
C ASP A 60 3.63 -0.90 6.35
N SER A 61 4.64 -1.02 5.50
CA SER A 61 4.93 -0.04 4.45
C SER A 61 5.20 -0.69 3.10
N LEU A 62 4.84 0.06 2.04
CA LEU A 62 5.06 -0.28 0.65
C LEU A 62 5.77 0.87 -0.06
N THR A 63 6.78 0.52 -0.84
CA THR A 63 7.56 1.49 -1.62
C THR A 63 7.27 1.36 -3.12
N ARG A 64 6.83 2.45 -3.76
CA ARG A 64 6.54 2.52 -5.21
C ARG A 64 7.44 3.52 -5.92
N PRO A 65 8.30 3.08 -6.86
CA PRO A 65 9.05 3.99 -7.71
C PRO A 65 8.13 4.61 -8.77
N GLY A 66 8.34 5.89 -9.05
CA GLY A 66 7.61 6.66 -10.05
C GLY A 66 8.55 7.48 -10.96
N PRO A 67 8.00 8.14 -11.99
CA PRO A 67 8.79 8.96 -12.91
C PRO A 67 9.47 10.15 -12.21
N ASP A 68 8.90 10.66 -11.12
CA ASP A 68 9.40 11.84 -10.40
C ASP A 68 10.23 11.50 -9.15
N GLY A 69 10.34 10.21 -8.81
CA GLY A 69 11.08 9.74 -7.64
C GLY A 69 10.49 8.48 -7.05
N LEU A 70 10.22 8.50 -5.74
CA LEU A 70 9.76 7.39 -4.94
C LEU A 70 8.59 7.83 -4.08
N THR A 71 7.58 6.99 -3.93
CA THR A 71 6.51 7.19 -2.95
C THR A 71 6.51 6.02 -1.97
N VAL A 72 6.47 6.34 -0.67
CA VAL A 72 6.34 5.37 0.42
C VAL A 72 4.94 5.54 1.01
N TYR A 73 4.23 4.42 1.14
CA TYR A 73 2.92 4.31 1.77
C TYR A 73 3.08 3.54 3.07
N THR A 74 2.55 4.05 4.18
CA THR A 74 2.66 3.44 5.50
C THR A 74 1.30 3.39 6.18
N ASP A 75 0.94 2.21 6.67
CA ASP A 75 -0.19 1.96 7.56
C ASP A 75 0.35 1.86 9.00
N SER A 76 0.00 2.80 9.86
CA SER A 76 0.57 2.85 11.21
C SER A 76 -0.28 2.13 12.25
N ASP A 77 -1.54 1.84 11.95
CA ASP A 77 -2.49 1.26 12.90
C ASP A 77 -2.96 -0.17 12.54
N ARG A 78 -2.51 -0.68 11.39
CA ARG A 78 -2.70 -2.04 10.87
C ARG A 78 -4.12 -2.38 10.48
N ASP A 79 -4.86 -1.39 10.00
CA ASP A 79 -6.17 -1.62 9.42
C ASP A 79 -6.13 -1.89 7.89
N GLY A 80 -4.93 -1.85 7.30
CA GLY A 80 -4.65 -1.98 5.86
C GLY A 80 -4.77 -0.64 5.11
N ARG A 81 -5.32 0.41 5.73
CA ARG A 81 -5.43 1.73 5.14
C ARG A 81 -4.11 2.47 5.32
N VAL A 82 -3.68 3.14 4.26
CA VAL A 82 -2.52 4.03 4.39
C VAL A 82 -2.90 5.27 5.20
N ASP A 83 -2.11 5.55 6.24
CA ASP A 83 -2.20 6.75 7.06
C ASP A 83 -1.16 7.81 6.70
N LEU A 84 -0.03 7.40 6.13
CA LEU A 84 1.09 8.27 5.84
C LEU A 84 1.62 8.01 4.43
N ILE A 85 1.71 9.08 3.64
CA ILE A 85 2.34 9.08 2.33
C ILE A 85 3.57 9.98 2.40
N THR A 86 4.73 9.45 2.01
CA THR A 86 5.96 10.22 1.85
C THR A 86 6.44 10.12 0.42
N GLU A 87 6.55 11.27 -0.24
CA GLU A 87 7.10 11.39 -1.58
C GLU A 87 8.52 11.93 -1.52
N VAL A 88 9.45 11.21 -2.13
CA VAL A 88 10.85 11.62 -2.28
C VAL A 88 11.12 11.85 -3.76
N ARG A 89 11.40 13.10 -4.10
CA ARG A 89 11.72 13.54 -5.46
C ARG A 89 13.17 13.22 -5.82
N LYS A 90 13.43 13.03 -7.10
CA LYS A 90 14.78 12.77 -7.65
C LYS A 90 15.83 13.82 -7.31
N ASP A 91 15.39 15.06 -7.07
CA ASP A 91 16.29 16.13 -6.68
C ASP A 91 16.75 16.01 -5.22
N GLY A 92 16.19 15.08 -4.44
CA GLY A 92 16.41 14.89 -3.01
C GLY A 92 15.40 15.60 -2.14
N GLY A 93 14.47 16.39 -2.70
CA GLY A 93 13.38 16.99 -1.92
C GLY A 93 12.36 15.94 -1.47
N PHE A 94 11.78 16.08 -0.29
CA PHE A 94 10.68 15.20 0.16
C PHE A 94 9.50 16.00 0.69
N THR A 95 8.33 15.37 0.66
CA THR A 95 7.07 15.86 1.26
C THR A 95 6.32 14.70 1.88
N SER A 96 5.70 14.92 3.03
CA SER A 96 4.89 13.94 3.74
C SER A 96 3.50 14.47 4.02
N GLN A 97 2.51 13.59 3.90
CA GLN A 97 1.11 13.88 4.19
C GLN A 97 0.51 12.76 5.02
N ARG A 98 -0.28 13.12 6.03
CA ARG A 98 -0.99 12.17 6.89
C ARG A 98 -2.49 12.28 6.67
N LEU A 99 -3.17 11.14 6.62
CA LEU A 99 -4.62 11.08 6.59
C LEU A 99 -5.17 11.52 7.95
N ASP A 100 -6.08 12.48 7.94
CA ASP A 100 -6.87 12.79 9.12
C ASP A 100 -8.07 11.83 9.18
N PRO A 101 -8.17 10.97 10.21
CA PRO A 101 -9.23 9.97 10.29
C PRO A 101 -10.61 10.59 10.55
N SER A 102 -10.68 11.84 11.02
CA SER A 102 -11.93 12.52 11.32
C SER A 102 -12.60 13.09 10.07
N SER A 103 -11.81 13.67 9.16
CA SER A 103 -12.27 14.32 7.93
C SER A 103 -12.08 13.45 6.69
N GLY A 104 -11.15 12.51 6.72
CA GLY A 104 -10.71 11.74 5.54
C GLY A 104 -9.83 12.54 4.58
N GLU A 105 -9.36 13.73 4.98
CA GLU A 105 -8.49 14.57 4.16
C GLU A 105 -7.01 14.25 4.42
N TRP A 106 -6.19 14.41 3.38
CA TRP A 106 -4.73 14.35 3.50
C TRP A 106 -4.18 15.71 3.94
N ILE A 107 -3.49 15.72 5.08
CA ILE A 107 -2.89 16.92 5.67
C ILE A 107 -1.37 16.85 5.51
N ALA A 108 -0.76 17.87 4.90
CA ALA A 108 0.69 17.98 4.83
C ALA A 108 1.30 18.07 6.23
N THR A 109 2.28 17.20 6.52
CA THR A 109 2.90 17.09 7.86
C THR A 109 4.35 17.52 7.86
N ASP A 110 5.11 17.20 6.81
CA ASP A 110 6.53 17.55 6.74
C ASP A 110 7.00 17.78 5.30
N SER A 111 8.10 18.51 5.14
CA SER A 111 8.79 18.67 3.87
C SER A 111 10.23 19.12 4.06
N GLY A 112 11.10 18.70 3.15
CA GLY A 112 12.52 19.06 3.25
C GLY A 112 13.36 18.55 2.11
N ARG A 113 14.64 18.33 2.39
CA ARG A 113 15.62 17.82 1.43
C ARG A 113 16.57 16.84 2.12
N LEU A 114 16.74 15.68 1.50
CA LEU A 114 17.73 14.67 1.85
C LEU A 114 19.09 15.13 1.30
N GLY A 115 20.13 15.07 2.11
CA GLY A 115 21.48 15.57 1.80
C GLY A 115 22.56 14.82 2.56
#